data_AF-A0A9E0CNW8-F1
#
_entry.id   AF-A0A9E0CNW8-F1
#
_cell.length_a   1.000
_cell.length_b   1.000
_cell.length_c   1.000
_cell.angle_alpha   90.00
_cell.angle_beta   90.00
_cell.angle_gamma   90.00
#
_symmetry.space_group_name_H-M   'P 1'
#
loop_
_entity.id
_entity.type
_entity.pdbx_description
1 polymer ?
#
loop_
_entity_poly.entity_id
_entity_poly.type
_entity_poly.pdbx_seq_one_letter_code
_entity_poly.pdbx_strand_id
1 'polypeptide(L)'
;MHEFFDDIVPHPEGVDPDTDLIHERAYVVRAYRKDAHTLLLRGAVRDQKPPGLYVPNDPEPLTVHHMIVDLHIEVPSLEIVQAKAVLQTHPHANCTRIEDHYENLVGLSIARGFTHKVRELFGGPRGCTHTTALLQAMAPVAVQSMWSFRMMAAADAGGAGGPDFSTPEARMRAMATNLNTCHIWAEDGEQVTGIRNGEPMEVPVWIVKRFRELGLDHNSWRNQG
;
A
#
# COMPACT_ATOMS: atom_id res chain seq x y z
N MET A 1 10.86 19.50 12.96
CA MET A 1 9.93 19.04 11.91
C MET A 1 10.70 18.08 11.02
N HIS A 2 10.21 16.86 10.84
CA HIS A 2 10.85 15.95 9.89
C HIS A 2 10.50 16.43 8.49
N GLU A 3 11.43 17.08 7.79
CA GLU A 3 11.21 17.71 6.46
C GLU A 3 10.46 16.82 5.45
N PHE A 4 10.54 15.49 5.60
CA PHE A 4 9.84 14.53 4.75
C PHE A 4 8.32 14.43 4.95
N PHE A 5 7.77 14.76 6.14
CA PHE A 5 6.33 14.64 6.39
C PHE A 5 5.56 15.92 6.08
N ASP A 6 6.20 17.08 6.20
CA ASP A 6 5.57 18.37 5.93
C ASP A 6 5.18 18.53 4.44
N ASP A 7 5.97 17.94 3.54
CA ASP A 7 5.63 17.87 2.10
C ASP A 7 4.41 16.96 1.81
N ILE A 8 4.11 16.02 2.71
CA ILE A 8 3.01 15.05 2.56
C ILE A 8 1.74 15.57 3.25
N VAL A 9 1.89 16.17 4.43
CA VAL A 9 0.81 16.71 5.25
C VAL A 9 1.20 18.13 5.72
N PRO A 10 1.02 19.14 4.87
CA PRO A 10 1.37 20.52 5.23
C PRO A 10 0.49 21.04 6.36
N HIS A 11 0.99 22.05 7.07
CA HIS A 11 0.21 22.76 8.09
C HIS A 11 -1.12 23.26 7.49
N PRO A 12 -2.27 23.05 8.17
CA PRO A 12 -3.57 23.40 7.63
C PRO A 12 -3.70 24.91 7.35
N GLU A 13 -4.30 25.26 6.21
CA GLU A 13 -4.62 26.64 5.87
C GLU A 13 -5.58 27.26 6.91
N GLY A 14 -5.33 28.50 7.30
CA GLY A 14 -6.18 29.24 8.23
C GLY A 14 -6.01 28.90 9.71
N VAL A 15 -5.11 27.97 10.05
CA VAL A 15 -4.65 27.74 11.42
C VAL A 15 -3.38 28.55 11.67
N ASP A 16 -3.23 29.10 12.88
CA ASP A 16 -2.03 29.84 13.27
C ASP A 16 -0.78 28.94 13.10
N PRO A 17 0.24 29.36 12.31
CA PRO A 17 1.47 28.59 12.13
C PRO A 17 2.22 28.26 13.42
N ASP A 18 1.98 29.01 14.50
CA ASP A 18 2.56 28.77 15.82
C ASP A 18 1.72 27.79 16.67
N THR A 19 0.68 27.17 16.10
CA THR A 19 -0.14 26.17 16.81
C THR A 19 0.66 24.91 17.09
N ASP A 20 0.62 24.45 18.34
CA ASP A 20 1.35 23.27 18.78
C ASP A 20 0.91 21.98 18.06
N LEU A 21 1.83 21.34 17.33
CA LEU A 21 1.67 19.97 16.83
C LEU A 21 1.72 18.99 18.01
N ILE A 22 0.64 18.29 18.34
CA ILE A 22 0.60 17.41 19.54
C ILE A 22 0.90 15.93 19.28
N HIS A 23 0.83 15.49 18.03
CA HIS A 23 1.02 14.10 17.62
C HIS A 23 1.16 14.00 16.10
N GLU A 24 2.09 13.18 15.65
CA GLU A 24 2.25 12.82 14.25
C GLU A 24 2.26 11.31 14.11
N ARG A 25 1.56 10.80 13.08
CA ARG A 25 1.59 9.38 12.72
C ARG A 25 1.92 9.24 11.24
N ALA A 26 2.88 8.39 10.96
CA ALA A 26 3.24 8.00 9.60
C ALA A 26 2.99 6.52 9.36
N TYR A 27 2.46 6.20 8.17
CA TYR A 27 2.49 4.85 7.62
C TYR A 27 3.38 4.84 6.38
N VAL A 28 4.29 3.87 6.29
CA VAL A 28 5.10 3.65 5.10
C VAL A 28 4.94 2.19 4.71
N VAL A 29 4.49 1.93 3.48
CA VAL A 29 4.38 0.57 2.94
C VAL A 29 5.21 0.49 1.67
N ARG A 30 6.07 -0.52 1.59
CA ARG A 30 6.90 -0.80 0.43
C ARG A 30 6.60 -2.19 -0.09
N ALA A 31 6.48 -2.30 -1.41
CA ALA A 31 6.28 -3.54 -2.12
C ALA A 31 7.55 -3.88 -2.91
N TYR A 32 8.01 -5.12 -2.77
CA TYR A 32 9.21 -5.63 -3.42
C TYR A 32 8.85 -6.90 -4.17
N ARG A 33 9.32 -7.02 -5.42
CA ARG A 33 9.35 -8.32 -6.09
C ARG A 33 10.52 -9.12 -5.52
N LYS A 34 10.22 -10.10 -4.66
CA LYS A 34 11.24 -10.95 -4.05
C LYS A 34 11.78 -11.97 -5.06
N ASP A 35 10.87 -12.57 -5.84
CA ASP A 35 11.15 -13.53 -6.89
C ASP A 35 9.98 -13.55 -7.91
N ALA A 36 9.94 -14.53 -8.81
CA ALA A 36 8.92 -14.64 -9.85
C ALA A 36 7.48 -14.85 -9.33
N HIS A 37 7.33 -15.34 -8.09
CA HIS A 37 6.03 -15.74 -7.54
C HIS A 37 5.76 -15.15 -6.15
N THR A 38 6.67 -14.34 -5.60
CA THR A 38 6.54 -13.78 -4.26
C THR A 38 6.66 -12.26 -4.27
N LEU A 39 5.59 -11.62 -3.79
CA LEU A 39 5.55 -10.21 -3.44
C LEU A 39 5.87 -10.06 -1.95
N LEU A 40 6.95 -9.35 -1.61
CA LEU A 40 7.26 -8.96 -0.23
C LEU A 40 6.70 -7.57 0.03
N LEU A 41 5.76 -7.46 0.97
CA LEU A 41 5.31 -6.19 1.53
C LEU A 41 5.96 -5.96 2.87
N ARG A 42 6.56 -4.78 3.05
CA ARG A 42 6.98 -4.27 4.36
C ARG A 42 6.20 -3.01 4.68
N GLY A 43 5.37 -3.08 5.70
CA GLY A 43 4.68 -1.93 6.29
C GLY A 43 5.35 -1.49 7.57
N ALA A 44 5.37 -0.19 7.83
CA ALA A 44 5.77 0.38 9.10
C ALA A 44 4.78 1.47 9.52
N VAL A 45 4.49 1.53 10.82
CA VAL A 45 3.77 2.64 11.45
C VAL A 45 4.68 3.24 12.51
N ARG A 46 4.73 4.58 12.55
CA ARG A 46 5.45 5.32 13.58
C ARG A 46 4.59 6.45 14.13
N ASP A 47 4.50 6.54 15.45
CA ASP A 47 3.92 7.67 16.16
C ASP A 47 5.01 8.48 16.83
N GLN A 48 4.95 9.79 16.64
CA GLN A 48 5.88 10.75 17.23
C GLN A 48 5.15 11.82 18.02
N LYS A 49 5.83 12.24 19.10
CA LYS A 49 5.48 13.41 19.89
C LYS A 49 6.52 14.50 19.61
N PRO A 50 6.09 15.77 19.50
CA PRO A 50 7.02 16.88 19.28
C PRO A 50 8.01 17.00 20.46
N PRO A 51 9.13 17.70 20.25
CA PRO A 51 10.04 18.15 21.31
C PRO A 51 9.31 18.82 22.48
N GLY A 52 9.83 18.67 23.69
CA GLY A 52 9.37 19.38 24.88
C GLY A 52 8.01 18.97 25.47
N LEU A 53 7.18 18.21 24.73
CA LEU A 53 5.78 17.95 25.14
C LEU A 53 5.65 17.03 26.36
N TYR A 54 6.44 15.95 26.42
CA TYR A 54 6.41 15.00 27.56
C TYR A 54 7.59 15.18 28.52
N VAL A 55 8.70 15.71 28.02
CA VAL A 55 9.91 15.97 28.80
C VAL A 55 10.26 17.44 28.62
N PRO A 56 10.08 18.29 29.65
CA PRO A 56 10.39 19.72 29.53
C PRO A 56 11.83 19.94 29.08
N ASN A 57 12.03 20.83 28.10
CA ASN A 57 13.31 21.18 27.48
C ASN A 57 14.01 20.07 26.67
N ASP A 58 13.36 18.93 26.40
CA ASP A 58 13.88 17.95 25.44
C ASP A 58 13.78 18.52 24.01
N PRO A 59 14.89 18.72 23.29
CA PRO A 59 14.86 19.27 21.94
C PRO A 59 14.48 18.22 20.89
N GLU A 60 14.42 16.94 21.24
CA GLU A 60 14.19 15.85 20.30
C GLU A 60 12.73 15.36 20.36
N PRO A 61 12.16 14.92 19.22
CA PRO A 61 10.88 14.26 19.22
C PRO A 61 10.96 12.87 19.86
N LEU A 62 9.87 12.43 20.49
CA LEU A 62 9.79 11.10 21.09
C LEU A 62 9.00 10.16 20.20
N THR A 63 9.63 9.04 19.82
CA THR A 63 8.91 7.93 19.18
C THR A 63 8.19 7.12 20.26
N VAL A 64 6.87 7.03 20.17
CA VAL A 64 6.04 6.31 21.17
C VAL A 64 5.65 4.93 20.66
N HIS A 65 5.40 4.83 19.35
CA HIS A 65 5.07 3.58 18.68
C HIS A 65 5.93 3.45 17.43
N HIS A 66 6.50 2.27 17.22
CA HIS A 66 7.16 1.92 15.98
C HIS A 66 6.98 0.43 15.75
N MET A 67 6.16 0.07 14.77
CA MET A 67 5.87 -1.32 14.44
C MET A 67 6.14 -1.57 12.97
N ILE A 68 6.68 -2.74 12.67
CA ILE A 68 7.00 -3.19 11.33
C ILE A 68 6.28 -4.51 11.09
N VAL A 69 5.65 -4.65 9.93
CA VAL A 69 4.98 -5.87 9.48
C VAL A 69 5.54 -6.26 8.12
N ASP A 70 6.07 -7.47 8.03
CA ASP A 70 6.51 -8.10 6.78
C ASP A 70 5.51 -9.18 6.37
N LEU A 71 5.05 -9.13 5.12
CA LEU A 71 4.18 -10.14 4.51
C LEU A 71 4.85 -10.67 3.24
N HIS A 72 5.02 -11.98 3.13
CA HIS A 72 5.28 -12.63 1.86
C HIS A 72 3.95 -13.09 1.28
N ILE A 73 3.67 -12.67 0.06
CA ILE A 73 2.40 -12.87 -0.61
C ILE A 73 2.67 -13.62 -1.91
N GLU A 74 2.00 -14.74 -2.10
CA GLU A 74 2.09 -15.50 -3.33
C GLU A 74 1.37 -14.79 -4.47
N VAL A 75 1.97 -14.81 -5.64
CA VAL A 75 1.46 -14.25 -6.89
C VAL A 75 1.16 -15.41 -7.85
N PRO A 76 -0.06 -15.52 -8.41
CA PRO A 76 -1.11 -14.50 -8.45
C PRO A 76 -2.22 -14.65 -7.40
N SER A 77 -2.17 -15.64 -6.51
CA SER A 77 -3.25 -15.98 -5.56
C SER A 77 -3.53 -14.87 -4.53
N LEU A 78 -2.53 -14.03 -4.26
CA LEU A 78 -2.54 -13.03 -3.18
C LEU A 78 -2.68 -13.64 -1.78
N GLU A 79 -2.31 -14.91 -1.62
CA GLU A 79 -2.27 -15.59 -0.33
C GLU A 79 -1.02 -15.19 0.46
N ILE A 80 -1.18 -14.90 1.75
CA ILE A 80 -0.06 -14.63 2.66
C ILE A 80 0.58 -15.97 3.04
N VAL A 81 1.81 -16.20 2.59
CA VAL A 81 2.58 -17.42 2.88
C VAL A 81 3.55 -17.25 4.06
N GLN A 82 3.83 -16.02 4.45
CA GLN A 82 4.62 -15.69 5.64
C GLN A 82 4.21 -14.33 6.19
N ALA A 83 4.10 -14.22 7.52
CA ALA A 83 3.85 -12.96 8.21
C ALA A 83 4.79 -12.81 9.40
N LYS A 84 5.34 -11.60 9.60
CA LYS A 84 6.13 -11.27 10.78
C LYS A 84 5.80 -9.85 11.23
N ALA A 85 5.49 -9.67 12.51
CA ALA A 85 5.36 -8.36 13.13
C ALA A 85 6.47 -8.14 14.14
N VAL A 86 6.98 -6.91 14.24
CA VAL A 86 7.94 -6.50 15.26
C VAL A 86 7.53 -5.14 15.81
N LEU A 87 7.42 -5.04 17.13
CA LEU A 87 7.15 -3.81 17.87
C LEU A 87 8.49 -3.25 18.37
N GLN A 88 9.14 -2.43 17.55
CA GLN A 88 10.45 -1.83 17.83
C GLN A 88 10.40 -0.79 18.96
N THR A 89 9.33 -0.01 19.03
CA THR A 89 9.12 0.99 20.08
C THR A 89 7.68 0.90 20.54
N HIS A 90 7.47 0.82 21.86
CA HIS A 90 6.17 0.60 22.45
C HIS A 90 6.13 1.18 23.89
N PRO A 91 4.97 1.66 24.35
CA PRO A 91 4.86 2.35 25.64
C PRO A 91 4.82 1.40 26.85
N HIS A 92 4.50 0.12 26.65
CA HIS A 92 4.38 -0.85 27.75
C HIS A 92 5.26 -2.08 27.49
N ALA A 93 5.98 -2.54 28.51
CA ALA A 93 6.93 -3.65 28.40
C ALA A 93 6.33 -4.96 27.83
N ASN A 94 5.04 -5.20 28.07
CA ASN A 94 4.36 -6.41 27.62
C ASN A 94 3.78 -6.32 26.19
N CYS A 95 3.90 -5.19 25.48
CA CYS A 95 3.32 -5.04 24.15
C CYS A 95 3.87 -6.05 23.14
N THR A 96 5.15 -6.41 23.21
CA THR A 96 5.82 -7.34 22.28
C THR A 96 5.30 -8.78 22.36
N ARG A 97 4.59 -9.15 23.45
CA ARG A 97 4.05 -10.51 23.64
C ARG A 97 3.02 -10.95 22.59
N ILE A 98 2.56 -10.01 21.76
CA ILE A 98 1.58 -10.26 20.70
C ILE A 98 2.21 -10.42 19.31
N GLU A 99 3.53 -10.27 19.17
CA GLU A 99 4.22 -10.34 17.87
C GLU A 99 3.91 -11.64 17.10
N ASP A 100 4.07 -12.79 17.77
CA ASP A 100 3.81 -14.11 17.18
C ASP A 100 2.31 -14.31 16.84
N HIS A 101 1.41 -13.56 17.47
CA HIS A 101 -0.02 -13.66 17.18
C HIS A 101 -0.34 -13.27 15.72
N TYR A 102 0.49 -12.43 15.08
CA TYR A 102 0.32 -12.02 13.69
C TYR A 102 0.62 -13.14 12.68
N GLU A 103 1.18 -14.28 13.10
CA GLU A 103 1.30 -15.47 12.24
C GLU A 103 -0.06 -16.01 11.79
N ASN A 104 -1.15 -15.69 12.51
CA ASN A 104 -2.53 -16.02 12.10
C ASN A 104 -2.98 -15.32 10.79
N LEU A 105 -2.15 -14.45 10.22
CA LEU A 105 -2.34 -13.92 8.86
C LEU A 105 -2.00 -14.93 7.77
N VAL A 106 -1.16 -15.94 8.06
CA VAL A 106 -0.75 -16.94 7.08
C VAL A 106 -1.95 -17.76 6.62
N GLY A 107 -2.05 -17.98 5.30
CA GLY A 107 -3.18 -18.63 4.64
C GLY A 107 -4.36 -17.70 4.34
N LEU A 108 -4.33 -16.44 4.78
CA LEU A 108 -5.34 -15.46 4.36
C LEU A 108 -4.96 -14.85 3.01
N SER A 109 -5.96 -14.61 2.15
CA SER A 109 -5.78 -13.75 0.98
C SER A 109 -5.82 -12.27 1.40
N ILE A 110 -4.84 -11.48 0.95
CA ILE A 110 -4.78 -10.02 1.19
C ILE A 110 -5.73 -9.21 0.28
N ALA A 111 -6.51 -9.91 -0.55
CA ALA A 111 -7.48 -9.32 -1.46
C ALA A 111 -8.84 -9.04 -0.76
N ARG A 112 -9.94 -9.13 -1.52
CA ARG A 112 -11.30 -8.83 -1.05
C ARG A 112 -11.62 -9.64 0.22
N GLY A 113 -12.07 -8.92 1.27
CA GLY A 113 -12.43 -9.52 2.56
C GLY A 113 -11.32 -9.47 3.62
N PHE A 114 -10.08 -9.17 3.25
CA PHE A 114 -8.94 -9.13 4.16
C PHE A 114 -9.17 -8.19 5.36
N THR A 115 -9.63 -6.96 5.14
CA THR A 115 -9.92 -5.99 6.20
C THR A 115 -10.92 -6.51 7.24
N HIS A 116 -11.92 -7.28 6.82
CA HIS A 116 -12.87 -7.89 7.74
C HIS A 116 -12.19 -8.97 8.59
N LYS A 117 -11.39 -9.84 7.96
CA LYS A 117 -10.61 -10.88 8.66
C LYS A 117 -9.59 -10.31 9.63
N VAL A 118 -8.90 -9.23 9.27
CA VAL A 118 -8.00 -8.49 10.17
C VAL A 118 -8.74 -7.98 11.41
N ARG A 119 -9.96 -7.44 11.26
CA ARG A 119 -10.77 -6.96 12.39
C ARG A 119 -11.29 -8.13 13.25
N GLU A 120 -11.66 -9.24 12.63
CA GLU A 120 -12.09 -10.46 13.31
C GLU A 120 -10.95 -11.00 14.20
N LEU A 121 -9.76 -11.15 13.65
CA LEU A 121 -8.60 -11.69 14.36
C LEU A 121 -8.04 -10.70 15.38
N PHE A 122 -7.75 -9.47 14.96
CA PHE A 122 -6.91 -8.51 15.72
C PHE A 122 -7.67 -7.26 16.19
N GLY A 123 -9.01 -7.28 16.15
CA GLY A 123 -9.83 -6.19 16.63
C GLY A 123 -9.87 -6.09 18.15
N GLY A 124 -9.83 -4.85 18.66
CA GLY A 124 -9.92 -4.58 20.10
C GLY A 124 -8.75 -5.20 20.87
N PRO A 125 -9.00 -5.91 21.99
CA PRO A 125 -7.94 -6.41 22.86
C PRO A 125 -7.14 -7.60 22.28
N ARG A 126 -7.54 -8.11 21.10
CA ARG A 126 -6.86 -9.24 20.42
C ARG A 126 -5.68 -8.80 19.56
N GLY A 127 -5.43 -7.50 19.43
CA GLY A 127 -4.36 -6.95 18.60
C GLY A 127 -3.86 -5.63 19.14
N CYS A 128 -2.77 -5.12 18.56
CA CYS A 128 -2.41 -3.73 18.71
C CYS A 128 -3.17 -2.88 17.68
N THR A 129 -3.83 -1.81 18.11
CA THR A 129 -4.56 -0.89 17.21
C THR A 129 -3.67 -0.38 16.05
N HIS A 130 -2.38 -0.15 16.31
CA HIS A 130 -1.43 0.37 15.32
C HIS A 130 -1.17 -0.60 14.18
N THR A 131 -0.83 -1.86 14.48
CA THR A 131 -0.61 -2.90 13.47
C THR A 131 -1.91 -3.30 12.78
N THR A 132 -3.05 -3.33 13.50
CA THR A 132 -4.37 -3.58 12.89
C THR A 132 -4.74 -2.50 11.87
N ALA A 133 -4.45 -1.23 12.14
CA ALA A 133 -4.62 -0.14 11.17
C ALA A 133 -3.60 -0.22 10.02
N LEU A 134 -2.34 -0.51 10.32
CA LEU A 134 -1.28 -0.70 9.32
C LEU A 134 -1.65 -1.81 8.33
N LEU A 135 -2.14 -2.96 8.79
CA LEU A 135 -2.58 -4.06 7.92
C LEU A 135 -3.69 -3.62 6.94
N GLN A 136 -4.63 -2.79 7.39
CA GLN A 136 -5.66 -2.22 6.51
C GLN A 136 -5.06 -1.28 5.46
N ALA A 137 -4.03 -0.50 5.82
CA ALA A 137 -3.31 0.36 4.89
C ALA A 137 -2.41 -0.42 3.90
N MET A 138 -1.90 -1.59 4.30
CA MET A 138 -1.05 -2.44 3.45
C MET A 138 -1.83 -3.14 2.33
N ALA A 139 -3.08 -3.52 2.57
CA ALA A 139 -3.90 -4.27 1.62
C ALA A 139 -4.04 -3.61 0.22
N PRO A 140 -4.42 -2.32 0.08
CA PRO A 140 -4.49 -1.70 -1.23
C PRO A 140 -3.13 -1.62 -1.94
N VAL A 141 -2.03 -1.49 -1.19
CA VAL A 141 -0.67 -1.46 -1.78
C VAL A 141 -0.32 -2.80 -2.41
N ALA A 142 -0.66 -3.92 -1.77
CA ALA A 142 -0.46 -5.25 -2.35
C ALA A 142 -1.20 -5.38 -3.69
N VAL A 143 -2.50 -5.06 -3.69
CA VAL A 143 -3.36 -5.18 -4.89
C VAL A 143 -2.87 -4.27 -6.02
N GLN A 144 -2.55 -3.01 -5.73
CA GLN A 144 -2.09 -2.05 -6.75
C GLN A 144 -0.70 -2.40 -7.28
N SER A 145 0.20 -2.93 -6.45
CA SER A 145 1.54 -3.32 -6.86
C SER A 145 1.57 -4.49 -7.85
N MET A 146 0.46 -5.24 -8.00
CA MET A 146 0.36 -6.33 -8.97
C MET A 146 0.58 -5.90 -10.41
N TRP A 147 0.20 -4.66 -10.75
CA TRP A 147 0.50 -4.11 -12.08
C TRP A 147 2.01 -3.97 -12.27
N SER A 148 2.70 -3.34 -11.32
CA SER A 148 4.16 -3.19 -11.36
C SER A 148 4.88 -4.54 -11.35
N PHE A 149 4.39 -5.53 -10.60
CA PHE A 149 4.93 -6.88 -10.59
C PHE A 149 4.88 -7.52 -11.98
N ARG A 150 3.73 -7.43 -12.66
CA ARG A 150 3.54 -7.95 -14.03
C ARG A 150 4.41 -7.20 -15.05
N MET A 151 4.55 -5.88 -14.91
CA MET A 151 5.45 -5.09 -15.75
C MET A 151 6.89 -5.58 -15.66
N MET A 152 7.40 -5.81 -14.45
CA MET A 152 8.76 -6.34 -14.24
C MET A 152 8.91 -7.77 -14.79
N ALA A 153 7.90 -8.62 -14.60
CA ALA A 153 7.92 -9.99 -15.12
C ALA A 153 7.95 -10.04 -16.66
N ALA A 154 7.21 -9.16 -17.32
CA ALA A 154 7.22 -9.04 -18.78
C ALA A 154 8.56 -8.50 -19.32
N ALA A 155 9.15 -7.52 -18.64
CA ALA A 155 10.47 -7.00 -18.98
C ALA A 155 11.56 -8.09 -18.91
N ASP A 156 11.54 -8.94 -17.87
CA ASP A 156 12.46 -10.08 -17.76
C ASP A 156 12.29 -11.10 -18.89
N ALA A 157 11.06 -11.23 -19.42
CA ALA A 157 10.74 -12.11 -20.54
C ALA A 157 11.06 -11.50 -21.92
N GLY A 158 11.62 -10.28 -21.96
CA GLY A 158 11.97 -9.59 -23.21
C GLY A 158 10.76 -9.09 -24.01
N GLY A 159 9.62 -8.88 -23.35
CA GLY A 159 8.40 -8.36 -23.99
C GLY A 159 7.96 -7.00 -23.44
N ALA A 160 7.10 -6.33 -24.20
CA ALA A 160 6.45 -5.09 -23.81
C ALA A 160 5.67 -5.29 -22.51
N GLY A 161 6.07 -4.60 -21.44
CA GLY A 161 5.42 -4.70 -20.15
C GLY A 161 3.99 -4.16 -20.19
N GLY A 162 3.00 -4.99 -19.86
CA GLY A 162 1.62 -4.54 -19.70
C GLY A 162 0.63 -5.70 -19.57
N PRO A 163 -0.56 -5.47 -18.98
CA PRO A 163 -1.65 -6.45 -19.07
C PRO A 163 -2.10 -6.60 -20.54
N ASP A 164 -2.35 -7.83 -20.98
CA ASP A 164 -2.90 -8.11 -22.31
C ASP A 164 -4.39 -7.75 -22.36
N PHE A 165 -4.75 -6.85 -23.27
CA PHE A 165 -6.14 -6.45 -23.55
C PHE A 165 -6.58 -6.82 -24.99
N SER A 166 -5.86 -7.71 -25.66
CA SER A 166 -6.09 -8.08 -27.07
C SER A 166 -7.39 -8.88 -27.28
N THR A 167 -7.72 -9.76 -26.35
CA THR A 167 -8.88 -10.66 -26.42
C THR A 167 -9.85 -10.43 -25.26
N PRO A 168 -11.16 -10.74 -25.40
CA PRO A 168 -12.12 -10.66 -24.30
C PRO A 168 -11.65 -11.37 -23.03
N GLU A 169 -11.09 -12.57 -23.16
CA GLU A 169 -10.55 -13.36 -22.05
C GLU A 169 -9.34 -12.68 -21.40
N ALA A 170 -8.43 -12.11 -22.21
CA ALA A 170 -7.28 -11.39 -21.68
C ALA A 170 -7.71 -10.13 -20.91
N ARG A 171 -8.68 -9.37 -21.43
CA ARG A 171 -9.25 -8.20 -20.75
C ARG A 171 -9.85 -8.56 -19.40
N MET A 172 -10.61 -9.65 -19.33
CA MET A 172 -11.18 -10.15 -18.07
C MET A 172 -10.08 -10.52 -17.06
N ARG A 173 -9.02 -11.21 -17.51
CA ARG A 173 -7.87 -11.54 -16.65
C ARG A 173 -7.12 -10.28 -16.19
N ALA A 174 -6.97 -9.29 -17.07
CA ALA A 174 -6.29 -8.04 -16.76
C ALA A 174 -7.02 -7.21 -15.69
N MET A 175 -8.36 -7.16 -15.74
CA MET A 175 -9.17 -6.43 -14.76
C MET A 175 -9.41 -7.21 -13.45
N ALA A 176 -9.28 -8.54 -13.45
CA ALA A 176 -9.71 -9.41 -12.34
C ALA A 176 -9.20 -8.99 -10.96
N THR A 177 -7.95 -8.53 -10.86
CA THR A 177 -7.33 -8.09 -9.59
C THR A 177 -7.84 -6.75 -9.08
N ASN A 178 -8.38 -5.90 -9.96
CA ASN A 178 -8.80 -4.54 -9.64
C ASN A 178 -10.34 -4.42 -9.54
N LEU A 179 -11.10 -5.40 -10.02
CA LEU A 179 -12.56 -5.35 -9.96
C LEU A 179 -13.08 -5.13 -8.53
N ASN A 180 -13.95 -4.13 -8.38
CA ASN A 180 -14.52 -3.67 -7.12
C ASN A 180 -13.49 -3.29 -6.05
N THR A 181 -12.30 -2.79 -6.44
CA THR A 181 -11.29 -2.28 -5.49
C THR A 181 -11.33 -0.77 -5.29
N CYS A 182 -11.91 -0.01 -6.23
CA CYS A 182 -12.18 1.42 -6.08
C CYS A 182 -13.32 1.85 -7.01
N HIS A 183 -13.73 3.12 -6.90
CA HIS A 183 -14.83 3.72 -7.68
C HIS A 183 -14.67 3.51 -9.20
N ILE A 184 -13.46 3.70 -9.71
CA ILE A 184 -13.14 3.56 -11.14
C ILE A 184 -13.22 2.09 -11.61
N TRP A 185 -12.96 1.13 -10.71
CA TRP A 185 -13.01 -0.30 -11.01
C TRP A 185 -14.30 -0.98 -10.54
N ALA A 186 -15.37 -0.22 -10.31
CA ALA A 186 -16.69 -0.79 -10.06
C ALA A 186 -17.10 -1.71 -11.21
N GLU A 187 -17.66 -2.88 -10.90
CA GLU A 187 -18.01 -3.91 -11.88
C GLU A 187 -19.03 -3.43 -12.93
N ASP A 188 -19.89 -2.50 -12.53
CA ASP A 188 -20.89 -1.81 -13.35
C ASP A 188 -20.44 -0.39 -13.76
N GLY A 189 -19.18 -0.03 -13.48
CA GLY A 189 -18.61 1.27 -13.81
C GLY A 189 -18.29 1.44 -15.30
N GLU A 190 -18.17 2.69 -15.72
CA GLU A 190 -17.91 3.08 -17.11
C GLU A 190 -16.62 2.45 -17.64
N GLN A 191 -15.51 2.53 -16.89
CA GLN A 191 -14.23 1.95 -17.32
C GLN A 191 -14.31 0.43 -17.51
N VAL A 192 -14.94 -0.29 -16.58
CA VAL A 192 -15.07 -1.76 -16.70
C VAL A 192 -15.95 -2.12 -17.90
N THR A 193 -17.02 -1.37 -18.13
CA THR A 193 -17.91 -1.54 -19.28
C THR A 193 -17.18 -1.27 -20.59
N GLY A 194 -16.43 -0.17 -20.69
CA GLY A 194 -15.63 0.16 -21.87
C GLY A 194 -14.58 -0.91 -22.18
N ILE A 195 -13.86 -1.39 -21.17
CA ILE A 195 -12.90 -2.51 -21.36
C ILE A 195 -13.62 -3.76 -21.86
N ARG A 196 -14.79 -4.12 -21.30
CA ARG A 196 -15.58 -5.28 -21.78
C ARG A 196 -16.00 -5.12 -23.24
N ASN A 197 -16.36 -3.91 -23.66
CA ASN A 197 -16.71 -3.56 -25.04
C ASN A 197 -15.50 -3.48 -25.98
N GLY A 198 -14.28 -3.57 -25.44
CA GLY A 198 -13.04 -3.47 -26.23
C GLY A 198 -12.58 -2.07 -26.54
N GLU A 199 -13.10 -1.09 -25.81
CA GLU A 199 -12.58 0.27 -25.84
C GLU A 199 -11.16 0.27 -25.24
N PRO A 200 -10.24 1.05 -25.81
CA PRO A 200 -8.91 1.19 -25.26
C PRO A 200 -9.01 1.88 -23.89
N MET A 201 -8.39 1.30 -22.86
CA MET A 201 -8.26 2.01 -21.58
C MET A 201 -7.54 3.35 -21.81
N GLU A 202 -7.89 4.37 -21.04
CA GLU A 202 -7.14 5.63 -21.08
C GLU A 202 -5.70 5.47 -20.55
N VAL A 203 -4.82 6.36 -21.00
CA VAL A 203 -3.47 6.49 -20.42
C VAL A 203 -3.60 7.17 -19.07
N PRO A 204 -3.04 6.63 -17.97
CA PRO A 204 -3.15 7.25 -16.66
C PRO A 204 -2.66 8.71 -16.69
N VAL A 205 -3.40 9.61 -16.03
CA VAL A 205 -3.13 11.06 -16.04
C VAL A 205 -1.69 11.40 -15.66
N TRP A 206 -1.12 10.67 -14.71
CA TRP A 206 0.27 10.86 -14.28
C TRP A 206 1.30 10.45 -15.34
N ILE A 207 1.02 9.44 -16.17
CA ILE A 207 1.84 9.10 -17.35
C ILE A 207 1.76 10.25 -18.36
N VAL A 208 0.55 10.73 -18.66
CA VAL A 208 0.34 11.83 -19.61
C VAL A 208 1.14 13.06 -19.16
N LYS A 209 1.05 13.43 -17.88
CA LYS A 209 1.82 14.54 -17.30
C LYS A 209 3.33 14.31 -17.46
N ARG A 210 3.85 13.15 -17.06
CA ARG A 210 5.29 12.85 -17.13
C ARG A 210 5.81 12.81 -18.57
N PHE A 211 5.06 12.24 -19.51
CA PHE A 211 5.44 12.23 -20.91
C PHE A 211 5.51 13.65 -21.48
N ARG A 212 4.54 14.52 -21.16
CA ARG A 212 4.59 15.94 -21.54
C ARG A 212 5.81 16.66 -20.96
N GLU A 213 6.14 16.44 -19.69
CA GLU A 213 7.33 17.00 -19.04
C GLU A 213 8.64 16.55 -19.74
N LEU A 214 8.66 15.34 -20.28
CA LEU A 214 9.82 14.78 -21.01
C LEU A 214 9.81 15.09 -22.52
N GLY A 215 8.80 15.80 -23.04
CA GLY A 215 8.64 16.05 -24.47
C GLY A 215 8.31 14.80 -25.30
N LEU A 216 7.75 13.75 -24.67
CA LEU A 216 7.38 12.48 -25.30
C LEU A 216 5.88 12.45 -25.66
N ASP A 217 5.53 11.70 -26.72
CA ASP A 217 4.13 11.43 -27.06
C ASP A 217 3.55 10.33 -26.15
N HIS A 218 2.63 10.72 -25.27
CA HIS A 218 1.95 9.81 -24.34
C HIS A 218 1.12 8.72 -25.03
N ASN A 219 0.70 8.89 -26.29
CA ASN A 219 0.02 7.82 -27.03
C ASN A 219 0.97 6.65 -27.36
N SER A 220 2.27 6.89 -27.36
CA SER A 220 3.28 5.85 -27.57
C SER A 220 3.54 4.98 -26.34
N TRP A 221 3.03 5.35 -25.15
CA TRP A 221 3.36 4.65 -23.90
C TRP A 221 3.06 3.15 -23.93
N ARG A 222 2.01 2.74 -24.63
CA ARG A 222 1.61 1.32 -24.78
C ARG A 222 2.31 0.59 -25.93
N ASN A 223 3.02 1.33 -26.78
CA ASN A 223 3.73 0.79 -27.95
C ASN A 223 5.25 0.74 -27.71
N GLN A 224 5.72 1.10 -26.51
CA GLN A 224 7.11 0.95 -26.13
C GLN A 224 7.31 -0.49 -25.65
N GLY A 225 7.91 -1.30 -26.54
CA GLY A 225 8.29 -2.69 -26.32
C GLY A 225 9.39 -2.87 -25.31
#